data_AF-A0A194V809-F1
#
_entry.id   AF-A0A194V809-F1
#
_cell.length_a   1.000
_cell.length_b   1.000
_cell.length_c   1.000
_cell.angle_alpha   90.00
_cell.angle_beta   90.00
_cell.angle_gamma   90.00
#
_symmetry.space_group_name_H-M   'P 1'
#
loop_
_entity.id
_entity.type
_entity.pdbx_description
1 polymer ?
#
loop_
_entity_poly.entity_id
_entity_poly.type
_entity_poly.pdbx_seq_one_letter_code
_entity_poly.pdbx_strand_id
1 'polypeptide(L)'
;MAYWFAGNADPEYAFKLEVKPAQAQIVLKRKDTMRKRLNISCRGLLEIQDMMSNDEEDLLRSSSIFNLKVGFLHRTVRDFLLLEKTQTILHQWISSTFDVHERICEALLAQVKITPNDAEYWGPVSQLYTTFSHHCDLINSDEQKSSTSKLRESFNNVMLTLGYVRFQKRMWTDDDGADSYGFIGSTRIQDDEGPLGLSESNPKRVKSFSRVEKLFAKLHPRRFGVNISRQGRLESTMVQRRESMIRIPSRYSKEGA
;
A
#
# COMPACT_ATOMS: atom_id res chain seq x y z
N MET A 1 -4.96 1.28 -0.12
CA MET A 1 -4.08 2.46 0.07
C MET A 1 -2.61 2.14 0.38
N ALA A 2 -2.29 0.93 0.88
CA ALA A 2 -0.97 0.49 1.33
C ALA A 2 0.19 0.88 0.40
N TYR A 3 0.03 0.75 -0.92
CA TYR A 3 1.08 1.08 -1.89
C TYR A 3 1.66 2.50 -1.73
N TRP A 4 0.85 3.49 -1.33
CA TRP A 4 1.38 4.85 -1.09
C TRP A 4 2.47 4.86 -0.03
N PHE A 5 2.30 4.04 1.02
CA PHE A 5 3.25 3.88 2.11
C PHE A 5 4.49 3.11 1.69
N ALA A 6 4.33 2.06 0.88
CA ALA A 6 5.45 1.27 0.34
C ALA A 6 6.42 2.13 -0.49
N GLY A 7 5.92 3.21 -1.10
CA GLY A 7 6.71 4.15 -1.89
C GLY A 7 7.43 5.25 -1.09
N ASN A 8 7.41 5.23 0.25
CA ASN A 8 8.15 6.19 1.08
C ASN A 8 9.64 5.84 1.17
N ALA A 9 10.47 6.89 1.23
CA ALA A 9 11.92 6.73 1.30
C ALA A 9 12.43 6.29 2.68
N ASP A 10 11.73 6.69 3.76
CA ASP A 10 12.08 6.27 5.13
C ASP A 10 11.51 4.87 5.40
N PRO A 11 12.36 3.84 5.58
CA PRO A 11 11.89 2.49 5.93
C PRO A 11 11.19 2.47 7.30
N GLU A 12 11.58 3.35 8.22
CA GLU A 12 10.97 3.40 9.55
C GLU A 12 9.68 4.24 9.61
N TYR A 13 9.22 4.75 8.47
CA TYR A 13 8.05 5.62 8.41
C TYR A 13 6.84 5.00 9.11
N ALA A 14 6.58 3.72 8.86
CA ALA A 14 5.45 3.01 9.45
C ALA A 14 5.53 2.96 10.98
N PHE A 15 6.73 2.82 11.56
CA PHE A 15 6.94 2.77 13.00
C PHE A 15 6.79 4.15 13.65
N LYS A 16 7.32 5.20 13.01
CA LYS A 16 7.26 6.59 13.49
C LYS A 16 5.86 7.22 13.36
N LEU A 17 5.02 6.65 12.50
CA LEU A 17 3.67 7.15 12.27
C LEU A 17 2.82 7.03 13.54
N GLU A 18 2.16 8.12 13.93
CA GLU A 18 1.21 8.16 15.03
C GLU A 18 -0.06 7.37 14.68
N VAL A 19 -0.65 6.70 15.67
CA VAL A 19 -1.94 6.02 15.52
C VAL A 19 -3.05 7.08 15.59
N LYS A 20 -3.45 7.59 14.43
CA LYS A 20 -4.47 8.64 14.33
C LYS A 20 -5.17 8.57 12.97
N PRO A 21 -6.52 8.58 12.94
CA PRO A 21 -7.28 8.62 11.69
C PRO A 21 -6.83 9.77 10.79
N ALA A 22 -6.51 9.45 9.53
CA ALA A 22 -6.14 10.48 8.57
C ALA A 22 -7.37 11.30 8.14
N GLN A 23 -7.18 12.61 7.96
CA GLN A 23 -8.22 13.46 7.39
C GLN A 23 -8.57 13.01 5.97
N ALA A 24 -9.87 13.00 5.63
CA ALA A 24 -10.36 12.56 4.31
C ALA A 24 -9.67 13.28 3.14
N GLN A 25 -9.38 14.59 3.27
CA GLN A 25 -8.66 15.36 2.25
C GLN A 25 -7.24 14.84 1.98
N ILE A 26 -6.53 14.42 3.04
CA ILE A 26 -5.18 13.84 2.92
C ILE A 26 -5.26 12.50 2.20
N VAL A 27 -6.25 11.67 2.55
CA VAL A 27 -6.49 10.37 1.90
C VAL A 27 -6.79 10.54 0.42
N LEU A 28 -7.68 11.47 0.04
CA LEU A 28 -8.00 11.77 -1.35
C LEU A 28 -6.75 12.25 -2.13
N LYS A 29 -5.97 13.16 -1.53
CA LYS A 29 -4.71 13.63 -2.13
C LYS A 29 -3.70 12.49 -2.33
N ARG A 30 -3.59 11.56 -1.36
CA ARG A 30 -2.75 10.37 -1.47
C ARG A 30 -3.24 9.45 -2.59
N LYS A 31 -4.56 9.24 -2.71
CA LYS A 31 -5.19 8.48 -3.79
C LYS A 31 -4.85 9.04 -5.17
N ASP A 32 -5.02 10.34 -5.36
CA ASP A 32 -4.73 10.97 -6.66
C ASP A 32 -3.24 10.96 -6.99
N THR A 33 -2.39 11.19 -5.99
CA THR A 33 -0.94 11.08 -6.15
C THR A 33 -0.55 9.65 -6.56
N MET A 34 -1.17 8.65 -5.94
CA MET A 34 -0.97 7.25 -6.28
C MET A 34 -1.40 6.93 -7.71
N ARG A 35 -2.58 7.37 -8.11
CA ARG A 35 -3.09 7.20 -9.47
C ARG A 35 -2.12 7.79 -10.49
N LYS A 36 -1.64 9.02 -10.26
CA LYS A 36 -0.65 9.68 -11.13
C LYS A 36 0.66 8.90 -11.19
N ARG A 37 1.19 8.46 -10.05
CA ARG A 37 2.43 7.66 -9.99
C ARG A 37 2.31 6.36 -10.77
N LEU A 38 1.23 5.60 -10.57
CA LEU A 38 1.00 4.36 -11.30
C LEU A 38 0.88 4.60 -12.81
N ASN A 39 0.12 5.62 -13.23
CA ASN A 39 -0.01 5.96 -14.65
C ASN A 39 1.33 6.33 -15.30
N ILE A 40 2.17 7.11 -14.60
CA ILE A 40 3.49 7.52 -15.11
C ILE A 40 4.48 6.36 -15.11
N SER A 41 4.60 5.64 -13.99
CA SER A 41 5.60 4.58 -13.82
C SER A 41 5.28 3.34 -14.64
N CYS A 42 4.00 2.98 -14.72
CA CYS A 42 3.56 1.76 -15.39
C CYS A 42 3.06 2.03 -16.82
N ARG A 43 3.05 3.28 -17.30
CA ARG A 43 2.64 3.66 -18.68
C ARG A 43 1.32 3.00 -19.13
N GLY A 44 0.34 2.91 -18.23
CA GLY A 44 -0.95 2.27 -18.50
C GLY A 44 -0.94 0.73 -18.44
N LEU A 45 0.11 0.09 -17.94
CA LEU A 45 0.11 -1.36 -17.70
C LEU A 45 -0.75 -1.76 -16.49
N LEU A 46 -0.82 -0.86 -15.51
CA LEU A 46 -1.60 -1.01 -14.28
C LEU A 46 -2.66 0.09 -14.22
N GLU A 47 -3.79 -0.25 -13.61
CA GLU A 47 -4.89 0.68 -13.34
C GLU A 47 -5.35 0.55 -11.89
N ILE A 48 -5.92 1.63 -11.35
CA ILE A 48 -6.57 1.57 -10.04
C ILE A 48 -8.06 1.30 -10.29
N GLN A 49 -8.55 0.18 -9.79
CA GLN A 49 -9.95 -0.21 -9.83
C GLN A 49 -10.59 0.13 -8.48
N ASP A 50 -11.77 0.75 -8.52
CA ASP A 50 -12.61 0.97 -7.34
C ASP A 50 -13.69 -0.12 -7.34
N MET A 51 -13.66 -1.01 -6.36
CA MET A 51 -14.50 -2.22 -6.37
C MET A 51 -15.99 -1.95 -6.10
N MET A 52 -16.34 -0.75 -5.62
CA MET A 52 -17.71 -0.41 -5.18
C MET A 52 -18.38 0.69 -6.01
N SER A 53 -17.77 1.16 -7.11
CA SER A 53 -18.25 2.36 -7.81
C SER A 53 -19.40 2.13 -8.81
N ASN A 54 -20.08 0.99 -8.80
CA ASN A 54 -21.18 0.73 -9.74
C ASN A 54 -22.54 1.21 -9.24
N ASP A 55 -22.68 1.46 -7.94
CA ASP A 55 -23.93 1.94 -7.36
C ASP A 55 -23.73 3.39 -6.89
N GLU A 56 -24.29 4.33 -7.65
CA GLU A 56 -24.14 5.79 -7.47
C GLU A 56 -24.70 6.34 -6.14
N GLU A 57 -25.37 5.53 -5.30
CA GLU A 57 -26.18 6.06 -4.19
C GLU A 57 -25.66 5.81 -2.75
N ASP A 58 -24.73 4.90 -2.46
CA ASP A 58 -24.35 4.62 -1.05
C ASP A 58 -23.03 5.26 -0.56
N LEU A 59 -23.19 6.56 -0.33
CA LEU A 59 -22.63 7.51 0.65
C LEU A 59 -21.85 7.01 1.88
N LEU A 60 -20.80 6.21 1.73
CA LEU A 60 -19.68 6.28 2.68
C LEU A 60 -18.38 6.51 1.93
N ARG A 61 -18.12 7.78 1.56
CA ARG A 61 -16.83 8.24 0.96
C ARG A 61 -15.60 7.77 1.74
N SER A 62 -15.77 7.47 3.02
CA SER A 62 -14.74 7.05 3.95
C SER A 62 -14.35 5.55 3.80
N SER A 63 -15.23 4.69 3.27
CA SER A 63 -14.91 3.28 2.97
C SER A 63 -14.04 3.10 1.71
N SER A 64 -13.96 4.14 0.86
CA SER A 64 -13.15 4.17 -0.37
C SER A 64 -11.66 3.84 -0.17
N ILE A 65 -11.13 3.93 1.05
CA ILE A 65 -9.71 3.66 1.35
C ILE A 65 -9.34 2.19 1.10
N PHE A 66 -10.30 1.29 1.35
CA PHE A 66 -10.12 -0.16 1.33
C PHE A 66 -10.53 -0.78 0.00
N ASN A 67 -11.45 -0.15 -0.72
CA ASN A 67 -12.01 -0.68 -1.97
C ASN A 67 -11.11 -0.47 -3.20
N LEU A 68 -9.95 0.16 -3.01
CA LEU A 68 -9.02 0.45 -4.09
C LEU A 68 -8.05 -0.71 -4.28
N LYS A 69 -8.17 -1.34 -5.44
CA LYS A 69 -7.26 -2.39 -5.91
C LYS A 69 -6.43 -1.89 -7.08
N VAL A 70 -5.20 -2.37 -7.18
CA VAL A 70 -4.41 -2.20 -8.40
C VAL A 70 -4.64 -3.43 -9.27
N GLY A 71 -5.19 -3.21 -10.45
CA GLY A 71 -5.43 -4.22 -11.48
C GLY A 71 -4.44 -4.09 -12.64
N PHE A 72 -4.39 -5.13 -13.47
CA PHE A 72 -3.71 -5.07 -14.77
C PHE A 72 -4.68 -4.56 -15.82
N LEU A 73 -4.28 -3.58 -16.62
CA LEU A 73 -5.13 -3.05 -17.69
C LEU A 73 -5.44 -4.14 -18.75
N HIS A 74 -4.50 -5.07 -18.96
CA HIS A 74 -4.67 -6.14 -19.93
C HIS A 74 -4.14 -7.47 -19.41
N ARG A 75 -4.86 -8.57 -19.67
CA ARG A 75 -4.48 -9.93 -19.26
C ARG A 75 -3.05 -10.28 -19.73
N THR A 76 -2.69 -9.93 -20.96
CA THR A 76 -1.35 -10.24 -21.48
C THR A 76 -0.22 -9.55 -20.72
N VAL A 77 -0.49 -8.42 -20.05
CA VAL A 77 0.50 -7.77 -19.18
C VAL A 77 0.74 -8.62 -17.94
N ARG A 78 -0.33 -9.13 -17.32
CA ARG A 78 -0.23 -10.09 -16.21
C ARG A 78 0.55 -11.34 -16.65
N ASP A 79 0.15 -11.94 -17.76
CA ASP A 79 0.78 -13.17 -18.27
C ASP A 79 2.27 -12.91 -18.57
N PHE A 80 2.61 -11.78 -19.18
CA PHE A 80 4.00 -11.38 -19.44
C PHE A 80 4.82 -11.19 -18.17
N LEU A 81 4.26 -10.54 -17.14
CA LEU A 81 4.94 -10.36 -15.87
C LEU A 81 5.14 -11.68 -15.13
N LEU A 82 4.25 -12.66 -15.30
CA LEU A 82 4.37 -13.98 -14.70
C LEU A 82 5.34 -14.91 -15.44
N LEU A 83 5.84 -14.55 -16.62
CA LEU A 83 6.87 -15.33 -17.31
C LEU A 83 8.16 -15.34 -16.49
N GLU A 84 8.76 -16.52 -16.35
CA GLU A 84 10.02 -16.74 -15.64
C GLU A 84 11.11 -15.76 -16.10
N LYS A 85 11.29 -15.59 -17.41
CA LYS A 85 12.27 -14.65 -17.98
C LYS A 85 12.05 -13.22 -17.49
N THR A 86 10.79 -12.78 -17.39
CA THR A 86 10.45 -11.44 -16.92
C THR A 86 10.71 -11.32 -15.42
N GLN A 87 10.34 -12.33 -14.64
CA GLN A 87 10.64 -12.39 -13.20
C GLN A 87 12.15 -12.31 -12.95
N THR A 88 12.97 -13.05 -13.70
CA THR A 88 14.44 -12.96 -13.61
C THR A 88 14.96 -11.55 -13.84
N ILE A 89 14.45 -10.84 -14.86
CA ILE A 89 14.82 -9.45 -15.14
C ILE A 89 14.40 -8.53 -13.99
N LEU A 90 13.18 -8.70 -13.46
CA LEU A 90 12.69 -7.91 -12.34
C LEU A 90 13.53 -8.14 -11.08
N HIS A 91 13.88 -9.39 -10.77
CA HIS A 91 14.77 -9.72 -9.66
C HIS A 91 16.16 -9.10 -9.81
N GLN A 92 16.70 -8.99 -11.02
CA GLN A 92 17.97 -8.30 -11.27
C GLN A 92 17.90 -6.79 -11.03
N TRP A 93 16.71 -6.19 -11.13
CA TRP A 93 16.51 -4.76 -10.90
C TRP A 93 16.19 -4.43 -9.44
N ILE A 94 15.70 -5.41 -8.69
CA ILE A 94 15.44 -5.27 -7.26
C ILE A 94 16.77 -5.33 -6.52
N SER A 95 16.96 -4.42 -5.57
CA SER A 95 18.15 -4.44 -4.71
C SER A 95 18.12 -5.67 -3.81
N SER A 96 19.27 -6.31 -3.57
CA SER A 96 19.37 -7.46 -2.66
C SER A 96 18.95 -7.15 -1.22
N THR A 97 18.87 -5.87 -0.85
CA THR A 97 18.40 -5.41 0.46
C THR A 97 16.91 -5.12 0.51
N PHE A 98 16.20 -5.26 -0.61
CA PHE A 98 14.78 -4.97 -0.70
C PHE A 98 13.95 -6.24 -0.54
N ASP A 99 13.37 -6.41 0.65
CA ASP A 99 12.37 -7.45 0.91
C ASP A 99 10.97 -6.91 0.58
N VAL A 100 10.31 -7.54 -0.39
CA VAL A 100 8.96 -7.17 -0.84
C VAL A 100 7.93 -7.41 0.27
N HIS A 101 8.04 -8.52 0.99
CA HIS A 101 7.09 -8.92 2.04
C HIS A 101 7.21 -8.01 3.27
N GLU A 102 8.43 -7.66 3.67
CA GLU A 102 8.68 -6.70 4.75
C GLU A 102 8.03 -5.35 4.42
N ARG A 103 8.24 -4.86 3.19
CA ARG A 103 7.67 -3.59 2.72
C ARG A 103 6.15 -3.59 2.64
N ILE A 104 5.55 -4.73 2.28
CA ILE A 104 4.09 -4.89 2.33
C ILE A 104 3.61 -4.83 3.78
N CYS A 105 4.28 -5.51 4.71
CA CYS A 105 3.93 -5.49 6.13
C CYS A 105 4.01 -4.08 6.72
N GLU A 106 5.08 -3.33 6.46
CA GLU A 106 5.24 -1.93 6.85
C GLU A 106 4.13 -1.03 6.29
N ALA A 107 3.81 -1.22 5.00
CA ALA A 107 2.77 -0.46 4.34
C ALA A 107 1.37 -0.74 4.92
N LEU A 108 1.08 -2.00 5.25
CA LEU A 108 -0.16 -2.40 5.92
C LEU A 108 -0.23 -1.84 7.34
N LEU A 109 0.86 -1.91 8.10
CA LEU A 109 0.97 -1.28 9.43
C LEU A 109 0.64 0.22 9.36
N ALA A 110 1.28 0.94 8.44
CA ALA A 110 1.03 2.36 8.23
C ALA A 110 -0.43 2.65 7.83
N GLN A 111 -1.03 1.81 6.99
CA GLN A 111 -2.45 1.94 6.61
C GLN A 111 -3.37 1.75 7.83
N VAL A 112 -3.15 0.74 8.66
CA VAL A 112 -3.99 0.50 9.85
C VAL A 112 -3.87 1.66 10.84
N LYS A 113 -2.67 2.19 11.07
CA LYS A 113 -2.46 3.34 11.98
C LYS A 113 -3.26 4.58 11.62
N ILE A 114 -3.58 4.78 10.34
CA ILE A 114 -4.34 5.94 9.86
C ILE A 114 -5.81 5.67 9.58
N THR A 115 -6.26 4.44 9.83
CA THR A 115 -7.64 4.02 9.57
C THR A 115 -8.55 4.58 10.67
N PRO A 116 -9.77 5.05 10.34
CA PRO A 116 -10.75 5.45 11.36
C PRO A 116 -11.12 4.28 12.29
N ASN A 117 -11.44 4.57 13.55
CA ASN A 117 -11.70 3.54 14.55
C ASN A 117 -13.17 3.11 14.66
N ASP A 118 -14.00 3.52 13.71
CA ASP A 118 -15.43 3.23 13.71
C ASP A 118 -15.67 1.75 13.38
N ALA A 119 -16.76 1.18 13.93
CA ALA A 119 -17.08 -0.24 13.78
C ALA A 119 -17.24 -0.69 12.32
N GLU A 120 -17.64 0.23 11.44
CA GLU A 120 -17.76 -0.01 10.00
C GLU A 120 -16.44 -0.41 9.32
N TYR A 121 -15.28 -0.02 9.87
CA TYR A 121 -13.97 -0.36 9.31
C TYR A 121 -13.44 -1.71 9.79
N TRP A 122 -14.14 -2.40 10.68
CA TRP A 122 -13.61 -3.61 11.30
C TRP A 122 -13.47 -4.79 10.35
N GLY A 123 -14.44 -4.97 9.43
CA GLY A 123 -14.31 -5.95 8.36
C GLY A 123 -13.07 -5.69 7.48
N PRO A 124 -12.93 -4.50 6.88
CA PRO A 124 -11.76 -4.15 6.07
C PRO A 124 -10.42 -4.25 6.80
N VAL A 125 -10.34 -3.81 8.06
CA VAL A 125 -9.10 -3.94 8.86
C VAL A 125 -8.76 -5.40 9.14
N SER A 126 -9.76 -6.25 9.39
CA SER A 126 -9.54 -7.70 9.53
C SER A 126 -8.91 -8.31 8.27
N GLN A 127 -9.37 -7.91 7.07
CA GLN A 127 -8.77 -8.35 5.81
C GLN A 127 -7.31 -7.90 5.66
N LEU A 128 -6.98 -6.68 6.11
CA LEU A 128 -5.58 -6.22 6.14
C LEU A 128 -4.74 -7.06 7.10
N TYR A 129 -5.27 -7.46 8.26
CA TYR A 129 -4.59 -8.32 9.21
C TYR A 129 -4.31 -9.71 8.64
N THR A 130 -5.26 -10.31 7.94
CA THR A 130 -5.05 -11.60 7.25
C THR A 130 -3.93 -11.50 6.22
N THR A 131 -3.95 -10.43 5.42
CA THR A 131 -2.91 -10.16 4.42
C THR A 131 -1.54 -9.94 5.07
N PHE A 132 -1.50 -9.19 6.17
CA PHE A 132 -0.30 -8.93 6.96
C PHE A 132 0.28 -10.24 7.53
N SER A 133 -0.56 -11.08 8.13
CA SER A 133 -0.14 -12.35 8.74
C SER A 133 0.47 -13.29 7.70
N HIS A 134 -0.18 -13.43 6.54
CA HIS A 134 0.35 -14.21 5.42
C HIS A 134 1.75 -13.74 4.99
N HIS A 135 1.98 -12.43 4.90
CA HIS A 135 3.31 -11.93 4.54
C HIS A 135 4.34 -12.09 5.65
N CYS A 136 3.96 -11.99 6.92
CA CYS A 136 4.84 -12.32 8.04
C CYS A 136 5.29 -13.79 8.01
N ASP A 137 4.39 -14.72 7.66
CA ASP A 137 4.72 -16.14 7.57
C ASP A 137 5.70 -16.43 6.42
N LEU A 138 5.56 -15.71 5.30
CA LEU A 138 6.53 -15.78 4.20
C LEU A 138 7.91 -15.26 4.61
N ILE A 139 8.01 -14.14 5.35
CA ILE A 139 9.30 -13.63 5.83
C ILE A 139 9.94 -14.59 6.85
N ASN A 140 9.15 -15.20 7.74
CA ASN A 140 9.67 -16.13 8.75
C ASN A 140 10.22 -17.44 8.17
N SER A 141 9.88 -17.74 6.92
CA SER A 141 10.43 -18.87 6.19
C SER A 141 11.88 -18.60 5.74
N ASP A 142 12.23 -17.32 5.56
CA ASP A 142 13.60 -16.86 5.33
C ASP A 142 14.27 -16.54 6.68
N GLU A 143 15.59 -16.72 6.81
CA GLU A 143 16.32 -16.69 8.11
C GLU A 143 16.28 -15.34 8.89
N GLN A 144 15.53 -14.35 8.42
CA GLN A 144 15.51 -12.96 8.90
C GLN A 144 14.51 -12.73 10.06
N LYS A 145 14.66 -13.50 11.15
CA LYS A 145 13.69 -13.56 12.27
C LYS A 145 13.54 -12.29 13.12
N SER A 146 14.49 -11.36 13.11
CA SER A 146 14.48 -10.23 14.05
C SER A 146 13.52 -9.11 13.64
N SER A 147 13.46 -8.74 12.35
CA SER A 147 12.60 -7.64 11.87
C SER A 147 11.11 -8.00 11.92
N THR A 148 10.76 -9.25 11.61
CA THR A 148 9.38 -9.75 11.62
C THR A 148 8.74 -9.67 12.99
N SER A 149 9.49 -9.99 14.05
CA SER A 149 9.00 -9.93 15.44
C SER A 149 8.58 -8.51 15.83
N LYS A 150 9.40 -7.51 15.50
CA LYS A 150 9.12 -6.09 15.74
C LYS A 150 7.91 -5.60 14.94
N LEU A 151 7.78 -6.02 13.68
CA LEU A 151 6.62 -5.68 12.84
C LEU A 151 5.33 -6.26 13.43
N ARG A 152 5.34 -7.54 13.79
CA ARG A 152 4.19 -8.24 14.36
C ARG A 152 3.78 -7.65 15.69
N GLU A 153 4.74 -7.37 16.58
CA GLU A 153 4.49 -6.70 17.84
C GLU A 153 3.88 -5.30 17.62
N SER A 154 4.46 -4.50 16.74
CA SER A 154 3.94 -3.16 16.43
C SER A 154 2.52 -3.21 15.88
N PHE A 155 2.24 -4.14 14.96
CA PHE A 155 0.90 -4.31 14.39
C PHE A 155 -0.12 -4.73 15.46
N ASN A 156 0.22 -5.72 16.29
CA ASN A 156 -0.64 -6.17 17.39
C ASN A 156 -0.92 -5.05 18.39
N ASN A 157 0.09 -4.24 18.73
CA ASN A 157 -0.08 -3.08 19.61
C ASN A 157 -1.03 -2.04 19.03
N VAL A 158 -0.97 -1.77 17.73
CA VAL A 158 -1.92 -0.88 17.04
C VAL A 158 -3.33 -1.47 17.08
N MET A 159 -3.48 -2.76 16.78
CA MET A 159 -4.79 -3.44 16.82
C MET A 159 -5.41 -3.42 18.23
N LEU A 160 -4.59 -3.60 19.28
CA LEU A 160 -5.01 -3.48 20.67
C LEU A 160 -5.43 -2.05 21.02
N THR A 161 -4.63 -1.06 20.62
CA THR A 161 -4.88 0.38 20.87
C THR A 161 -6.21 0.83 20.27
N LEU A 162 -6.52 0.33 19.07
CA LEU A 162 -7.76 0.63 18.38
C LEU A 162 -8.95 -0.21 18.92
N GLY A 163 -8.70 -1.25 19.74
CA GLY A 163 -9.75 -2.06 20.37
C GLY A 163 -10.23 -3.25 19.53
N TYR A 164 -9.55 -3.57 18.42
CA TYR A 164 -9.93 -4.65 17.49
C TYR A 164 -9.91 -6.06 18.10
N VAL A 165 -9.04 -6.30 19.08
CA VAL A 165 -8.86 -7.64 19.66
C VAL A 165 -10.12 -8.14 20.37
N ARG A 166 -10.97 -7.23 20.90
CA ARG A 166 -12.26 -7.61 21.48
C ARG A 166 -13.27 -8.08 20.43
N PHE A 167 -13.16 -7.58 19.21
CA PHE A 167 -14.06 -7.96 18.11
C PHE A 167 -13.71 -9.32 17.52
N GLN A 168 -12.41 -9.60 17.29
CA GLN A 168 -11.99 -10.92 16.82
C GLN A 168 -12.50 -12.01 17.76
N LYS A 169 -12.38 -11.86 19.08
CA LYS A 169 -12.86 -12.88 20.01
C LYS A 169 -14.37 -13.21 19.89
N ARG A 170 -15.20 -12.29 19.40
CA ARG A 170 -16.64 -12.56 19.14
C ARG A 170 -16.86 -13.21 17.77
N MET A 171 -16.14 -12.77 16.75
CA MET A 171 -16.36 -13.24 15.38
C MET A 171 -16.05 -14.74 15.22
N TRP A 172 -15.10 -15.28 16.00
CA TRP A 172 -14.72 -16.69 15.95
C TRP A 172 -15.57 -17.59 16.88
N THR A 173 -16.38 -17.03 17.77
CA THR A 173 -17.21 -17.84 18.69
C THR A 173 -18.60 -18.14 18.15
N ASP A 174 -19.01 -17.48 17.07
CA ASP A 174 -20.39 -17.55 16.57
C ASP A 174 -20.54 -18.51 15.37
N ASP A 175 -19.45 -19.10 14.87
CA ASP A 175 -19.46 -19.98 13.68
C ASP A 175 -19.53 -21.49 14.00
N ASP A 176 -19.46 -21.87 15.29
CA ASP A 176 -19.55 -23.28 15.72
C ASP A 176 -21.01 -23.76 15.95
N GLY A 177 -22.02 -22.97 15.56
CA GLY A 177 -23.42 -23.20 15.95
C GLY A 177 -24.50 -23.18 14.85
N ALA A 178 -24.14 -23.04 13.57
CA ALA A 178 -25.11 -22.85 12.48
C ALA A 178 -25.36 -24.10 11.61
N ASP A 179 -25.51 -25.27 12.23
CA ASP A 179 -26.28 -26.37 11.63
C ASP A 179 -27.77 -26.05 11.75
N SER A 180 -28.32 -25.20 10.87
CA SER A 180 -29.77 -25.12 10.51
C SER A 180 -30.13 -23.74 9.93
N TYR A 181 -29.85 -23.51 8.66
CA TYR A 181 -30.74 -22.69 7.83
C TYR A 181 -31.06 -23.46 6.55
N GLY A 182 -32.29 -23.96 6.51
CA GLY A 182 -32.85 -24.71 5.40
C GLY A 182 -32.81 -23.89 4.11
N PHE A 183 -31.99 -24.34 3.17
CA PHE A 183 -32.01 -23.90 1.79
C PHE A 183 -33.31 -24.43 1.15
N ILE A 184 -34.33 -23.57 1.07
CA ILE A 184 -35.56 -23.84 0.32
C ILE A 184 -35.18 -23.93 -1.16
N GLY A 185 -35.40 -25.12 -1.73
CA GLY A 185 -35.07 -25.44 -3.10
C GLY A 185 -35.82 -24.62 -4.14
N SER A 186 -35.19 -24.46 -5.30
CA SER A 186 -35.89 -24.18 -6.55
C SER A 186 -35.17 -24.84 -7.72
N THR A 187 -35.65 -26.06 -7.99
CA THR A 187 -35.98 -26.66 -9.29
C THR A 187 -35.27 -26.29 -10.60
N ARG A 188 -34.86 -27.39 -11.25
CA ARG A 188 -35.05 -27.80 -12.66
C ARG A 188 -33.92 -27.58 -13.68
N ILE A 189 -33.20 -28.69 -13.81
CA ILE A 189 -32.63 -29.29 -15.02
C ILE A 189 -33.58 -29.19 -16.22
N GLN A 190 -33.07 -28.71 -17.36
CA GLN A 190 -33.40 -29.20 -18.69
C GLN A 190 -32.10 -29.29 -19.49
N ASP A 191 -31.71 -30.52 -19.77
CA ASP A 191 -30.64 -30.90 -20.67
C ASP A 191 -31.15 -30.77 -22.11
N ASP A 192 -30.38 -30.13 -22.99
CA ASP A 192 -30.59 -30.21 -24.43
C ASP A 192 -29.23 -30.42 -25.12
N GLU A 193 -29.06 -31.62 -25.66
CA GLU A 193 -27.87 -32.12 -26.35
C GLU A 193 -27.97 -31.79 -27.86
N GLY A 194 -27.02 -31.01 -28.38
CA GLY A 194 -26.89 -30.70 -29.81
C GLY A 194 -25.48 -31.00 -30.34
N PRO A 195 -25.33 -31.63 -31.53
CA PRO A 195 -24.09 -32.30 -31.90
C PRO A 195 -23.04 -31.41 -32.60
N LEU A 196 -21.79 -31.69 -32.22
CA LEU A 196 -20.51 -31.67 -32.95
C LEU A 196 -20.46 -31.05 -34.36
N GLY A 197 -19.75 -29.93 -34.45
CA GLY A 197 -19.13 -29.42 -35.67
C GLY A 197 -17.64 -29.13 -35.44
N LEU A 198 -16.77 -30.06 -35.83
CA LEU A 198 -15.32 -29.88 -35.84
C LEU A 198 -14.92 -29.07 -37.08
N SER A 199 -14.33 -27.90 -36.86
CA SER A 199 -13.65 -27.11 -37.90
C SER A 199 -12.22 -26.84 -37.47
N GLU A 200 -11.29 -27.68 -37.95
CA GLU A 200 -9.86 -27.45 -37.88
C GLU A 200 -9.50 -26.16 -38.60
N SER A 201 -9.02 -25.16 -37.86
CA SER A 201 -8.29 -24.04 -38.44
C SER A 201 -6.96 -23.84 -37.73
N ASN A 202 -5.94 -23.80 -38.58
CA ASN A 202 -4.52 -23.90 -38.31
C ASN A 202 -3.96 -22.54 -37.84
N PRO A 203 -3.36 -22.40 -36.64
CA PRO A 203 -2.73 -21.14 -36.28
C PRO A 203 -1.28 -21.12 -36.79
N LYS A 204 -1.08 -20.42 -37.90
CA LYS A 204 0.25 -19.94 -38.32
C LYS A 204 0.89 -19.16 -37.16
N ARG A 205 1.94 -19.75 -36.60
CA ARG A 205 2.78 -19.19 -35.55
C ARG A 205 3.58 -18.00 -36.09
N VAL A 206 2.97 -16.82 -36.11
CA VAL A 206 3.67 -15.56 -36.38
C VAL A 206 4.40 -15.13 -35.10
N LYS A 207 5.73 -15.23 -35.10
CA LYS A 207 6.59 -14.62 -34.09
C LYS A 207 6.63 -13.11 -34.35
N SER A 208 5.73 -12.34 -33.72
CA SER A 208 5.82 -10.87 -33.69
C SER A 208 6.15 -10.35 -32.29
N PHE A 209 7.27 -10.80 -31.74
CA PHE A 209 7.94 -10.07 -30.66
C PHE A 209 8.67 -8.87 -31.28
N SER A 210 8.07 -7.68 -31.29
CA SER A 210 8.85 -6.46 -31.57
C SER A 210 8.28 -5.13 -31.08
N ARG A 211 7.14 -5.09 -30.38
CA ARG A 211 6.57 -3.82 -29.86
C ARG A 211 6.65 -3.66 -28.35
N VAL A 212 6.39 -4.73 -27.60
CA VAL A 212 6.44 -4.71 -26.12
C VAL A 212 7.89 -4.61 -25.63
N GLU A 213 8.82 -5.40 -26.17
CA GLU A 213 10.25 -5.33 -25.81
C GLU A 213 10.87 -3.94 -26.11
N LYS A 214 10.43 -3.28 -27.18
CA LYS A 214 10.86 -1.89 -27.49
C LYS A 214 10.31 -0.85 -26.50
N LEU A 215 9.15 -1.11 -25.87
CA LEU A 215 8.62 -0.24 -24.81
C LEU A 215 9.43 -0.39 -23.52
N PHE A 216 9.93 -1.60 -23.22
CA PHE A 216 10.75 -1.88 -22.04
C PHE A 216 12.22 -1.49 -22.18
N ALA A 217 12.81 -1.56 -23.38
CA ALA A 217 14.13 -0.98 -23.64
C ALA A 217 14.18 0.55 -23.35
N LYS A 218 13.02 1.23 -23.44
CA LYS A 218 12.83 2.64 -23.06
C LYS A 218 12.42 2.86 -21.61
N LEU A 219 12.30 1.80 -20.80
CA LEU A 219 11.99 1.85 -19.37
C LEU A 219 13.24 1.68 -18.51
N HIS A 220 14.45 1.77 -19.09
CA HIS A 220 15.66 1.93 -18.28
C HIS A 220 15.40 3.03 -17.24
N PRO A 221 15.48 2.70 -15.94
CA PRO A 221 15.38 3.70 -14.91
C PRO A 221 16.47 4.72 -15.22
N ARG A 222 16.08 5.97 -15.49
CA ARG A 222 17.00 7.08 -15.24
C ARG A 222 17.42 6.85 -13.80
N ARG A 223 18.69 6.49 -13.57
CA ARG A 223 19.26 6.43 -12.23
C ARG A 223 18.79 7.71 -11.55
N PHE A 224 17.89 7.59 -10.58
CA PHE A 224 17.58 8.71 -9.70
C PHE A 224 18.87 8.90 -8.92
N GLY A 225 19.78 9.67 -9.50
CA GLY A 225 20.94 10.20 -8.81
C GLY A 225 20.37 11.03 -7.68
N VAL A 226 20.34 10.44 -6.49
CA VAL A 226 20.14 11.18 -5.26
C VAL A 226 21.34 12.10 -5.17
N ASN A 227 21.21 13.32 -5.69
CA ASN A 227 22.14 14.40 -5.41
C ASN A 227 21.95 14.76 -3.94
N ILE A 228 22.67 14.04 -3.08
CA ILE A 228 22.97 14.50 -1.73
C ILE A 228 23.97 15.63 -1.91
N SER A 229 23.47 16.84 -2.16
CA SER A 229 24.28 18.05 -2.06
C SER A 229 24.78 18.16 -0.62
N ARG A 230 26.04 17.75 -0.42
CA ARG A 230 26.84 18.16 0.74
C ARG A 230 26.99 19.68 0.66
N GLN A 231 26.25 20.39 1.49
CA GLN A 231 26.45 21.81 1.74
C GLN A 231 26.61 22.01 3.24
N GLY A 232 27.83 22.36 3.65
CA GLY A 232 28.21 22.54 5.05
C GLY A 232 29.71 22.70 5.26
N ARG A 233 30.38 23.46 4.39
CA ARG A 233 31.71 24.03 4.66
C ARG A 233 31.45 25.47 5.09
N LEU A 234 31.40 25.71 6.40
CA LEU A 234 31.44 27.08 6.94
C LEU A 234 32.91 27.46 7.10
N GLU A 235 33.35 28.32 6.20
CA GLU A 235 34.59 29.07 6.33
C GLU A 235 34.47 30.05 7.50
N SER A 236 35.50 30.03 8.33
CA SER A 236 35.78 31.03 9.34
C SER A 236 36.43 32.22 8.67
N THR A 237 35.72 33.35 8.57
CA THR A 237 36.34 34.65 8.31
C THR A 237 35.75 35.72 9.24
N MET A 238 36.66 36.26 10.04
CA MET A 238 36.55 37.52 10.77
C MET A 238 36.01 38.64 9.89
N VAL A 239 34.97 39.35 10.33
CA VAL A 239 34.81 40.78 10.04
C VAL A 239 34.27 41.51 11.28
N GLN A 240 34.93 42.63 11.52
CA GLN A 240 34.96 43.52 12.66
C GLN A 240 33.85 44.58 12.56
N ARG A 241 33.50 45.19 13.71
CA ARG A 241 32.78 46.47 13.90
C ARG A 241 31.29 46.55 13.52
N ARG A 242 30.45 46.74 14.55
CA ARG A 242 29.96 48.08 14.96
C ARG A 242 29.16 47.98 16.25
N GLU A 243 29.65 48.68 17.27
CA GLU A 243 28.91 49.02 18.48
C GLU A 243 27.83 50.04 18.12
N SER A 244 26.58 49.75 18.48
CA SER A 244 25.54 50.77 18.61
C SER A 244 24.59 50.39 19.74
N MET A 245 25.02 50.72 20.95
CA MET A 245 24.28 51.45 21.98
C MET A 245 22.75 51.47 21.77
N ILE A 246 22.03 50.54 22.42
CA ILE A 246 20.60 50.71 22.71
C ILE A 246 20.47 50.78 24.23
N ARG A 247 20.29 52.01 24.72
CA ARG A 247 19.86 52.29 26.10
C ARG A 247 18.40 51.85 26.24
N ILE A 248 18.14 50.93 27.15
CA ILE A 248 16.79 50.65 27.66
C ILE A 248 16.58 51.49 28.92
N PRO A 249 15.53 52.33 29.02
CA PRO A 249 15.21 53.03 30.25
C PRO A 249 14.52 52.08 31.23
N SER A 250 15.13 51.88 32.39
CA SER A 250 14.51 51.31 33.58
C SER A 250 13.47 52.28 34.13
N ARG A 251 12.22 51.84 34.24
CA ARG A 251 11.15 52.54 34.95
C ARG A 251 10.39 51.53 35.83
N TYR A 252 10.18 51.99 37.07
CA TYR A 252 9.28 51.49 38.11
C TYR A 252 9.68 50.22 38.87
N SER A 253 10.02 50.41 40.15
CA SER A 253 9.06 50.13 41.23
C SER A 253 9.36 50.99 42.46
N LYS A 254 8.33 51.76 42.85
CA LYS A 254 8.12 52.29 44.21
C LYS A 254 7.30 51.24 44.94
N GLU A 255 7.75 50.86 46.14
CA GLU A 255 7.03 50.24 47.26
C GLU A 255 8.15 49.99 48.28
N GLY A 256 8.12 50.39 49.55
CA GLY A 256 7.08 50.75 50.49
C GLY A 256 7.61 50.31 51.87
N ALA A 257 7.30 51.10 52.91
CA ALA A 257 7.71 50.96 54.33
C ALA A 257 9.07 51.57 54.71
#